data_AF-A0A816WPE0-F1
#
_entry.id   AF-A0A816WPE0-F1
#
_cell.length_a   1.000
_cell.length_b   1.000
_cell.length_c   1.000
_cell.angle_alpha   90.00
_cell.angle_beta   90.00
_cell.angle_gamma   90.00
#
_symmetry.space_group_name_H-M   'P 1'
#
loop_
_entity.id
_entity.type
_entity.pdbx_description
1 polymer ?
#
loop_
_entity_poly.entity_id
_entity_poly.type
_entity_poly.pdbx_seq_one_letter_code
_entity_poly.pdbx_strand_id
1 'polypeptide(L)'
;MKERDSESFESLSQVLPNTSNSARMIQMSMANSGSAAPAPAGQDHLDRSKWLLDCPEPPSPWQELKTQVKESYLTKAKKFKSLRKQPLPKRILFILQAVFPIFGWCRNYKLTMFKNDLMAGLTLASLCIPQSIGYATLAKLDPQYGLYTSVVPPLIYALMGTSREIAIGPVAVVSLLVSSMLQKLIDPETDPLGYKKLVLTTTFFAGIFQASFGIFRLGFLVDFLSHAAIVGFMGGAAIVIGLQQLKGLLGITNFTTNTDIVSVLRAVWRSCHQQWSPHTFILGCSFLSFILITPSSGRRTKSCFGYQQ
;
A
#
# COMPACT_ATOMS: atom_id res chain seq x y z
N MET A 1 34.89 -14.60 -10.34
CA MET A 1 33.58 -14.87 -10.98
C MET A 1 32.70 -15.83 -10.15
N LYS A 2 32.99 -16.03 -8.85
CA LYS A 2 32.21 -16.89 -7.94
C LYS A 2 31.75 -16.18 -6.66
N GLU A 3 32.20 -14.94 -6.44
CA GLU A 3 31.79 -14.04 -5.34
C GLU A 3 30.62 -13.11 -5.70
N ARG A 4 30.30 -12.98 -7.00
CA ARG A 4 29.25 -12.07 -7.49
C ARG A 4 27.84 -12.68 -7.39
N ASP A 5 27.76 -14.00 -7.18
CA ASP A 5 26.50 -14.74 -7.05
C ASP A 5 26.05 -14.90 -5.58
N SER A 6 26.94 -14.65 -4.60
CA SER A 6 26.58 -14.60 -3.18
C SER A 6 25.91 -13.27 -2.79
N GLU A 7 26.35 -12.15 -3.37
CA GLU A 7 25.76 -10.83 -3.09
C GLU A 7 24.36 -10.65 -3.73
N SER A 8 24.10 -11.34 -4.85
CA SER A 8 22.79 -11.32 -5.52
C SER A 8 21.72 -12.13 -4.77
N PHE A 9 22.13 -13.13 -3.98
CA PHE A 9 21.23 -13.89 -3.10
C PHE A 9 20.95 -13.16 -1.78
N GLU A 10 21.92 -12.41 -1.25
CA GLU A 10 21.72 -11.59 -0.04
C GLU A 10 20.74 -10.44 -0.29
N SER A 11 20.81 -9.82 -1.47
CA SER A 11 19.90 -8.73 -1.86
C SER A 11 18.47 -9.19 -2.16
N LEU A 12 18.25 -10.47 -2.50
CA LEU A 12 16.90 -11.05 -2.64
C LEU A 12 16.26 -11.40 -1.27
N SER A 13 17.05 -11.53 -0.21
CA SER A 13 16.52 -11.81 1.14
C SER A 13 15.96 -10.56 1.84
N GLN A 14 16.34 -9.36 1.42
CA GLN A 14 15.90 -8.10 2.03
C GLN A 14 14.53 -7.59 1.54
N VAL A 15 13.93 -8.20 0.52
CA VAL A 15 12.69 -7.70 -0.13
C VAL A 15 11.44 -8.47 0.30
N LEU A 16 11.54 -9.51 1.13
CA LEU A 16 10.39 -10.27 1.60
C LEU A 16 9.94 -9.83 3.01
N PRO A 17 8.79 -9.15 3.15
CA PRO A 17 8.22 -8.90 4.45
C PRO A 17 7.73 -10.23 5.06
N ASN A 18 8.34 -10.58 6.18
CA ASN A 18 7.77 -11.45 7.21
C ASN A 18 7.65 -12.95 6.88
N THR A 19 8.74 -13.61 6.50
CA THR A 19 8.94 -15.06 6.68
C THR A 19 9.65 -15.36 8.02
N SER A 20 9.19 -14.74 9.11
CA SER A 20 9.86 -14.82 10.44
C SER A 20 9.86 -16.24 11.05
N ASN A 21 9.02 -17.16 10.60
CA ASN A 21 8.93 -18.49 11.21
C ASN A 21 9.67 -19.57 10.40
N SER A 22 9.57 -19.57 9.06
CA SER A 22 10.37 -20.49 8.22
C SER A 22 11.85 -20.15 8.21
N ALA A 23 12.22 -18.87 8.14
CA ALA A 23 13.63 -18.47 8.18
C ALA A 23 14.28 -18.79 9.53
N ARG A 24 13.55 -18.64 10.65
CA ARG A 24 14.05 -19.02 11.98
C ARG A 24 14.23 -20.53 12.12
N MET A 25 13.37 -21.37 11.53
CA MET A 25 13.58 -22.82 11.53
C MET A 25 14.84 -23.23 10.74
N ILE A 26 15.09 -22.59 9.60
CA ILE A 26 16.30 -22.84 8.80
C ILE A 26 17.56 -22.38 9.55
N GLN A 27 17.49 -21.23 10.22
CA GLN A 27 18.63 -20.65 10.95
C GLN A 27 18.93 -21.41 12.26
N MET A 28 17.91 -21.95 12.93
CA MET A 28 18.06 -22.78 14.13
C MET A 28 18.64 -24.16 13.81
N SER A 29 18.38 -24.69 12.61
CA SER A 29 19.04 -25.90 12.09
C SER A 29 20.52 -25.65 11.75
N MET A 30 20.86 -24.49 11.19
CA MET A 30 22.25 -24.14 10.83
C MET A 30 23.12 -23.72 12.03
N ALA A 31 22.53 -23.27 13.14
CA ALA A 31 23.29 -22.97 14.36
C ALA A 31 23.75 -24.24 15.10
N ASN A 32 23.04 -25.37 14.91
CA ASN A 32 23.41 -26.66 15.53
C ASN A 32 24.49 -27.43 14.74
N SER A 33 24.86 -26.97 13.55
CA SER A 33 25.95 -27.52 12.73
C SER A 33 27.32 -26.89 13.02
N GLY A 34 27.42 -25.98 14.00
CA GLY A 34 28.65 -25.23 14.32
C GLY A 34 29.73 -25.96 15.11
N SER A 35 29.62 -27.28 15.38
CA SER A 35 30.62 -28.00 16.18
C SER A 35 31.13 -29.32 15.60
N ALA A 36 30.97 -29.59 14.30
CA ALA A 36 31.49 -30.82 13.69
C ALA A 36 32.44 -30.50 12.53
N ALA A 37 33.58 -31.21 12.53
CA ALA A 37 34.67 -31.18 11.56
C ALA A 37 34.19 -31.20 10.09
N PRO A 38 35.00 -30.71 9.12
CA PRO A 38 34.56 -30.56 7.74
C PRO A 38 34.15 -31.90 7.14
N ALA A 39 32.85 -32.04 6.84
CA ALA A 39 32.29 -33.22 6.21
C ALA A 39 32.76 -33.34 4.74
N PRO A 40 32.96 -34.55 4.21
CA PRO A 40 33.43 -34.75 2.85
C PRO A 40 32.36 -34.31 1.83
N ALA A 41 32.83 -33.80 0.68
CA ALA A 41 32.08 -33.06 -0.35
C ALA A 41 30.90 -33.79 -1.05
N GLY A 42 30.43 -34.93 -0.54
CA GLY A 42 29.33 -35.73 -1.07
C GLY A 42 28.07 -35.81 -0.18
N GLN A 43 28.14 -35.40 1.10
CA GLN A 43 27.01 -35.51 2.02
C GLN A 43 25.90 -34.48 1.75
N ASP A 44 26.27 -33.24 1.40
CA ASP A 44 25.31 -32.13 1.20
C ASP A 44 24.28 -32.38 0.09
N HIS A 45 24.65 -33.10 -0.98
CA HIS A 45 23.76 -33.45 -2.08
C HIS A 45 22.74 -34.53 -1.67
N LEU A 46 23.14 -35.47 -0.81
CA LEU A 46 22.26 -36.51 -0.29
C LEU A 46 21.28 -35.93 0.73
N ASP A 47 21.75 -35.04 1.60
CA ASP A 47 20.87 -34.36 2.57
C ASP A 47 19.89 -33.41 1.88
N ARG A 48 20.32 -32.64 0.86
CA ARG A 48 19.39 -31.82 0.06
C ARG A 48 18.36 -32.63 -0.70
N SER A 49 18.76 -33.75 -1.31
CA SER A 49 17.83 -34.60 -2.07
C SER A 49 16.83 -35.29 -1.14
N LYS A 50 17.26 -35.72 0.04
CA LYS A 50 16.37 -36.25 1.08
C LYS A 50 15.39 -35.18 1.59
N TRP A 51 15.84 -33.94 1.74
CA TRP A 51 14.98 -32.83 2.15
C TRP A 51 13.94 -32.43 1.08
N LEU A 52 14.30 -32.54 -0.21
CA LEU A 52 13.38 -32.31 -1.32
C LEU A 52 12.32 -33.43 -1.44
N LEU A 53 12.68 -34.66 -1.09
CA LEU A 53 11.78 -35.81 -1.09
C LEU A 53 10.86 -35.83 0.14
N ASP A 54 11.38 -35.47 1.31
CA ASP A 54 10.64 -35.31 2.56
C ASP A 54 10.27 -33.84 2.81
N CYS A 55 9.67 -33.16 1.83
CA CYS A 55 9.13 -31.82 2.06
C CYS A 55 8.00 -31.94 3.10
N PRO A 56 8.09 -31.28 4.27
CA PRO A 56 7.00 -31.29 5.23
C PRO A 56 5.75 -30.71 4.55
N GLU A 57 4.64 -31.46 4.59
CA GLU A 57 3.38 -31.01 4.00
C GLU A 57 3.03 -29.62 4.56
N PRO A 58 2.66 -28.65 3.70
CA PRO A 58 2.32 -27.32 4.17
C PRO A 58 1.15 -27.46 5.16
N PRO A 59 1.25 -26.84 6.35
CA PRO A 59 0.19 -26.92 7.34
C PRO A 59 -1.12 -26.47 6.72
N SER A 60 -2.22 -27.16 7.07
CA SER A 60 -3.53 -26.83 6.53
C SER A 60 -3.88 -25.36 6.83
N PRO A 61 -4.62 -24.66 5.93
CA PRO A 61 -4.97 -23.24 6.12
C PRO A 61 -5.68 -22.96 7.45
N TRP A 62 -6.44 -23.94 7.97
CA TRP A 62 -7.11 -23.85 9.27
C TRP A 62 -6.16 -23.94 10.45
N GLN A 63 -5.07 -24.70 10.33
CA GLN A 63 -4.04 -24.75 11.37
C GLN A 63 -3.24 -23.45 11.39
N GLU A 64 -2.89 -22.90 10.22
CA GLU A 64 -2.26 -21.56 10.12
C GLU A 64 -3.16 -20.46 10.70
N LEU A 65 -4.47 -20.50 10.41
CA LEU A 65 -5.42 -19.56 11.00
C LEU A 65 -5.42 -19.67 12.53
N LYS A 66 -5.52 -20.89 13.07
CA LYS A 66 -5.52 -21.12 14.51
C LYS A 66 -4.21 -20.67 15.15
N THR A 67 -3.06 -20.93 14.54
CA THR A 67 -1.76 -20.51 15.08
C THR A 67 -1.60 -19.00 15.04
N GLN A 68 -1.92 -18.32 13.93
CA GLN A 68 -1.84 -16.87 13.84
C GLN A 68 -2.80 -16.14 14.80
N VAL A 69 -4.04 -16.63 14.92
CA VAL A 69 -5.01 -16.12 15.90
C VAL A 69 -4.48 -16.36 17.32
N LYS A 70 -4.07 -17.59 17.63
CA LYS A 70 -3.55 -17.93 18.95
C LYS A 70 -2.33 -17.07 19.30
N GLU A 71 -1.36 -16.91 18.41
CA GLU A 71 -0.16 -16.08 18.63
C GLU A 71 -0.49 -14.60 18.81
N SER A 72 -1.39 -14.05 17.97
CA SER A 72 -1.84 -12.66 18.07
C SER A 72 -2.50 -12.35 19.42
N TYR A 73 -3.34 -13.27 19.90
CA TYR A 73 -4.02 -13.15 21.19
C TYR A 73 -3.08 -13.46 22.38
N LEU A 74 -2.27 -14.54 22.33
CA LEU A 74 -1.36 -14.93 23.41
C LEU A 74 -0.26 -13.89 23.65
N THR A 75 0.32 -13.35 22.58
CA THR A 75 1.38 -12.34 22.70
C THR A 75 0.86 -11.10 23.39
N LYS A 76 -0.39 -10.70 23.08
CA LYS A 76 -1.04 -9.57 23.76
C LYS A 76 -1.46 -9.93 25.18
N ALA A 77 -1.93 -11.15 25.45
CA ALA A 77 -2.28 -11.61 26.80
C ALA A 77 -1.05 -11.64 27.72
N LYS A 78 0.11 -12.12 27.22
CA LYS A 78 1.40 -12.06 27.94
C LYS A 78 1.85 -10.60 28.14
N LYS A 79 1.77 -9.76 27.11
CA LYS A 79 2.10 -8.32 27.20
C LYS A 79 1.20 -7.61 28.22
N PHE A 80 -0.10 -7.91 28.24
CA PHE A 80 -1.08 -7.35 29.17
C PHE A 80 -0.90 -7.87 30.60
N LYS A 81 -0.55 -9.16 30.77
CA LYS A 81 -0.21 -9.76 32.07
C LYS A 81 1.08 -9.16 32.64
N SER A 82 2.08 -8.87 31.79
CA SER A 82 3.30 -8.15 32.17
C SER A 82 3.00 -6.69 32.55
N LEU A 83 2.14 -6.01 31.77
CA LEU A 83 1.67 -4.65 32.05
C LEU A 83 0.89 -4.52 33.38
N ARG A 84 0.18 -5.57 33.79
CA ARG A 84 -0.58 -5.59 35.06
C ARG A 84 0.33 -5.62 36.30
N LYS A 85 1.61 -5.98 36.16
CA LYS A 85 2.59 -6.06 37.26
C LYS A 85 3.35 -4.76 37.52
N GLN A 86 3.13 -3.71 36.73
CA GLN A 86 3.87 -2.44 36.84
C GLN A 86 3.05 -1.34 37.53
N PRO A 87 3.71 -0.36 38.20
CA PRO A 87 3.04 0.74 38.89
C PRO A 87 2.22 1.61 37.91
N LEU A 88 1.07 2.13 38.38
CA LEU A 88 0.09 2.94 37.65
C LEU A 88 0.69 3.99 36.67
N PRO A 89 1.68 4.82 37.04
CA PRO A 89 2.24 5.82 36.12
C PRO A 89 3.01 5.20 34.95
N LYS A 90 3.76 4.12 35.18
CA LYS A 90 4.48 3.40 34.11
C LYS A 90 3.52 2.68 33.17
N ARG A 91 2.39 2.21 33.70
CA ARG A 91 1.33 1.57 32.90
C ARG A 91 0.65 2.55 31.94
N ILE A 92 0.33 3.76 32.40
CA ILE A 92 -0.25 4.82 31.56
C ILE A 92 0.74 5.23 30.47
N LEU A 93 2.02 5.43 30.81
CA LEU A 93 3.06 5.77 29.84
C LEU A 93 3.24 4.70 28.76
N PHE A 94 3.17 3.41 29.14
CA PHE A 94 3.29 2.30 28.19
C PHE A 94 2.07 2.16 27.28
N ILE A 95 0.87 2.43 27.80
CA ILE A 95 -0.36 2.49 26.99
C ILE A 95 -0.28 3.67 26.03
N LEU A 96 0.19 4.82 26.49
CA LEU A 96 0.37 6.00 25.65
C LEU A 96 1.41 5.77 24.56
N GLN A 97 2.55 5.13 24.87
CA GLN A 97 3.53 4.71 23.85
C GLN A 97 3.00 3.63 22.89
N ALA A 98 2.06 2.80 23.35
CA ALA A 98 1.44 1.78 22.49
C ALA A 98 0.36 2.36 21.55
N VAL A 99 -0.29 3.46 21.94
CA VAL A 99 -1.30 4.17 21.13
C VAL A 99 -0.66 5.25 20.25
N PHE A 100 0.37 5.92 20.77
CA PHE A 100 1.14 6.96 20.12
C PHE A 100 2.61 6.51 20.03
N PRO A 101 2.94 5.63 19.07
CA PRO A 101 4.31 5.18 18.84
C PRO A 101 5.26 6.35 18.50
N ILE A 102 4.72 7.53 18.16
CA ILE A 102 5.46 8.78 17.95
C ILE A 102 6.40 9.13 19.10
N PHE A 103 6.01 8.90 20.35
CA PHE A 103 6.87 9.22 21.49
C PHE A 103 8.08 8.30 21.59
N GLY A 104 8.01 7.08 21.04
CA GLY A 104 9.13 6.13 21.03
C GLY A 104 10.22 6.55 20.04
N TRP A 105 9.83 6.89 18.82
CA TRP A 105 10.78 7.23 17.77
C TRP A 105 11.27 8.68 17.80
N CYS A 106 10.47 9.59 18.39
CA CYS A 106 10.81 11.02 18.47
C CYS A 106 12.04 11.24 19.36
N ARG A 107 12.18 10.43 20.42
CA ARG A 107 13.30 10.51 21.37
C ARG A 107 14.66 10.15 20.76
N ASN A 108 14.69 9.36 19.69
CA ASN A 108 15.92 8.97 18.98
C ASN A 108 16.10 9.72 17.65
N TYR A 109 15.34 10.80 17.43
CA TYR A 109 15.32 11.50 16.15
C TYR A 109 16.49 12.47 16.01
N LYS A 110 17.26 12.34 14.93
CA LYS A 110 18.42 13.20 14.62
C LYS A 110 18.00 14.34 13.69
N LEU A 111 18.54 15.54 13.89
CA LEU A 111 18.30 16.71 13.03
C LEU A 111 18.74 16.52 11.57
N THR A 112 19.68 15.61 11.31
CA THR A 112 20.08 15.25 9.94
C THR A 112 18.97 14.51 9.20
N MET A 113 18.17 13.69 9.89
CA MET A 113 17.03 12.99 9.30
C MET A 113 15.89 13.95 9.00
N PHE A 114 15.71 14.99 9.81
CA PHE A 114 14.70 16.02 9.57
C PHE A 114 14.83 16.71 8.21
N LYS A 115 16.05 17.03 7.78
CA LYS A 115 16.27 17.65 6.47
C LYS A 115 15.84 16.72 5.32
N ASN A 116 16.16 15.43 5.43
CA ASN A 116 15.79 14.43 4.43
C ASN A 116 14.27 14.19 4.42
N ASP A 117 13.66 14.06 5.60
CA ASP A 117 12.21 13.86 5.74
C ASP A 117 11.42 15.09 5.27
N LEU A 118 11.93 16.31 5.50
CA LEU A 118 11.32 17.54 4.99
C LEU A 118 11.34 17.61 3.47
N MET A 119 12.47 17.25 2.84
CA MET A 119 12.57 17.22 1.37
C MET A 119 11.70 16.12 0.76
N ALA A 120 11.66 14.94 1.37
CA ALA A 120 10.77 13.86 0.96
C ALA A 120 9.30 14.28 1.11
N GLY A 121 8.94 14.89 2.24
CA GLY A 121 7.60 15.39 2.53
C GLY A 121 7.15 16.49 1.56
N LEU A 122 8.03 17.45 1.24
CA LEU A 122 7.72 18.51 0.27
C LEU A 122 7.51 17.94 -1.14
N THR A 123 8.35 16.99 -1.54
CA THR A 123 8.22 16.29 -2.83
C THR A 123 6.88 15.54 -2.90
N LEU A 124 6.54 14.80 -1.83
CA LEU A 124 5.30 14.06 -1.76
C LEU A 124 4.08 14.98 -1.72
N ALA A 125 4.14 16.08 -0.98
CA ALA A 125 3.08 17.08 -0.92
C ALA A 125 2.80 17.70 -2.29
N SER A 126 3.86 18.05 -3.04
CA SER A 126 3.75 18.57 -4.41
C SER A 126 3.04 17.59 -5.35
N LEU A 127 3.26 16.28 -5.20
CA LEU A 127 2.56 15.25 -5.97
C LEU A 127 1.12 15.00 -5.49
N CYS A 128 0.90 15.00 -4.18
CA CYS A 128 -0.40 14.66 -3.59
C CYS A 128 -1.48 15.73 -3.82
N ILE A 129 -1.12 17.01 -3.90
CA ILE A 129 -2.08 18.12 -4.10
C ILE A 129 -2.84 17.99 -5.43
N PRO A 130 -2.18 17.94 -6.61
CA PRO A 130 -2.89 17.80 -7.88
C PRO A 130 -3.60 16.43 -7.97
N GLN A 131 -2.99 15.39 -7.41
CA GLN A 131 -3.58 14.05 -7.40
C GLN A 131 -4.92 14.02 -6.65
N SER A 132 -5.01 14.65 -5.48
CA SER A 132 -6.23 14.63 -4.66
C SER A 132 -7.35 15.48 -5.23
N ILE A 133 -7.02 16.62 -5.85
CA ILE A 133 -7.97 17.43 -6.62
C ILE A 133 -8.57 16.59 -7.75
N GLY A 134 -7.72 15.86 -8.49
CA GLY A 134 -8.18 14.92 -9.51
C GLY A 134 -9.10 13.84 -8.94
N TYR A 135 -8.75 13.25 -7.80
CA TYR A 135 -9.55 12.18 -7.21
C TYR A 135 -10.88 12.66 -6.59
N ALA A 136 -10.97 13.91 -6.15
CA ALA A 136 -12.24 14.51 -5.72
C ALA A 136 -13.21 14.68 -6.89
N THR A 137 -12.72 15.14 -8.04
CA THR A 137 -13.56 15.28 -9.25
C THR A 137 -14.03 13.93 -9.78
N LEU A 138 -13.20 12.88 -9.66
CA LEU A 138 -13.61 11.49 -9.94
C LEU A 138 -14.72 10.98 -9.01
N ALA A 139 -14.78 11.47 -7.78
CA ALA A 139 -15.83 11.14 -6.81
C ALA A 139 -17.10 12.03 -6.96
N LYS A 140 -17.13 12.94 -7.95
CA LYS A 140 -18.14 14.01 -8.09
C LYS A 140 -18.27 14.90 -6.86
N LEU A 141 -17.15 15.23 -6.24
CA LEU A 141 -17.06 16.17 -5.13
C LEU A 141 -16.27 17.41 -5.53
N ASP A 142 -16.51 18.49 -4.81
CA ASP A 142 -15.73 19.71 -4.97
C ASP A 142 -14.24 19.45 -4.64
N PRO A 143 -13.29 20.06 -5.36
CA PRO A 143 -11.85 19.90 -5.15
C PRO A 143 -11.36 20.08 -3.70
N GLN A 144 -12.04 20.93 -2.93
CA GLN A 144 -11.74 21.18 -1.51
C GLN A 144 -11.77 19.92 -0.65
N TYR A 145 -12.66 18.97 -0.94
CA TYR A 145 -12.74 17.70 -0.21
C TYR A 145 -11.53 16.81 -0.48
N GLY A 146 -10.97 16.86 -1.70
CA GLY A 146 -9.72 16.18 -2.02
C GLY A 146 -8.56 16.69 -1.15
N LEU A 147 -8.45 18.01 -1.00
CA LEU A 147 -7.42 18.63 -0.16
C LEU A 147 -7.58 18.25 1.32
N TYR A 148 -8.81 18.20 1.85
CA TYR A 148 -9.05 17.73 3.21
C TYR A 148 -8.58 16.28 3.42
N THR A 149 -8.84 15.40 2.45
CA THR A 149 -8.37 14.00 2.51
C THR A 149 -6.86 13.82 2.30
N SER A 150 -6.16 14.81 1.74
CA SER A 150 -4.70 14.78 1.61
C SER A 150 -3.97 15.22 2.86
N VAL A 151 -4.60 16.01 3.73
CA VAL A 151 -3.94 16.57 4.92
C VAL A 151 -4.32 15.80 6.18
N VAL A 152 -5.61 15.54 6.38
CA VAL A 152 -6.12 15.02 7.67
C VAL A 152 -5.71 13.57 7.92
N PRO A 153 -5.93 12.59 7.02
CA PRO A 153 -5.53 11.20 7.24
C PRO A 153 -4.02 11.01 7.45
N PRO A 154 -3.12 11.64 6.66
CA PRO A 154 -1.68 11.52 6.88
C PRO A 154 -1.23 12.13 8.21
N LEU A 155 -1.85 13.23 8.65
CA LEU A 155 -1.57 13.83 9.95
C LEU A 155 -1.96 12.88 11.10
N ILE A 156 -3.15 12.26 11.02
CA ILE A 156 -3.59 11.26 12.00
C ILE A 156 -2.64 10.05 11.98
N TYR A 157 -2.24 9.58 10.80
CA TYR A 157 -1.31 8.48 10.66
C TYR A 157 0.09 8.81 11.18
N ALA A 158 0.58 10.04 11.02
CA ALA A 158 1.87 10.44 11.59
C ALA A 158 1.88 10.34 13.14
N LEU A 159 0.73 10.52 13.80
CA LEU A 159 0.60 10.41 15.25
C LEU A 159 0.41 8.96 15.73
N MET A 160 -0.39 8.18 15.01
CA MET A 160 -0.84 6.83 15.43
C MET A 160 -0.16 5.67 14.71
N GLY A 161 0.48 5.94 13.56
CA GLY A 161 1.04 4.95 12.67
C GLY A 161 2.29 4.29 13.24
N THR A 162 2.47 3.00 13.00
CA THR A 162 3.62 2.23 13.50
C THR A 162 4.85 2.34 12.60
N SER A 163 4.66 2.70 11.33
CA SER A 163 5.74 2.86 10.35
C SER A 163 5.88 4.31 9.90
N ARG A 164 7.11 4.81 9.90
CA ARG A 164 7.46 6.22 9.56
C ARG A 164 7.55 6.48 8.05
N GLU A 165 7.69 5.43 7.24
CA GLU A 165 7.94 5.54 5.80
C GLU A 165 6.66 5.43 4.96
N ILE A 166 5.54 5.05 5.59
CA ILE A 166 4.27 4.88 4.87
C ILE A 166 3.60 6.24 4.67
N ALA A 167 3.44 6.61 3.41
CA ALA A 167 2.60 7.72 2.99
C ALA A 167 1.16 7.24 2.77
N ILE A 168 0.21 7.84 3.49
CA ILE A 168 -1.21 7.64 3.25
C ILE A 168 -1.73 8.76 2.36
N GLY A 169 -2.68 8.45 1.49
CA GLY A 169 -3.30 9.44 0.61
C GLY A 169 -4.59 8.92 -0.01
N PRO A 170 -5.35 9.79 -0.68
CA PRO A 170 -6.54 9.40 -1.42
C PRO A 170 -6.17 8.47 -2.58
N VAL A 171 -7.05 7.52 -2.89
CA VAL A 171 -6.83 6.48 -3.92
C VAL A 171 -7.91 6.57 -4.99
N ALA A 172 -7.49 6.59 -6.26
CA ALA A 172 -8.39 6.74 -7.41
C ALA A 172 -9.54 5.71 -7.45
N VAL A 173 -9.22 4.45 -7.12
CA VAL A 173 -10.19 3.34 -7.15
C VAL A 173 -11.35 3.60 -6.20
N VAL A 174 -11.06 4.09 -4.99
CA VAL A 174 -12.07 4.40 -3.98
C VAL A 174 -12.95 5.56 -4.44
N SER A 175 -12.36 6.60 -5.04
CA SER A 175 -13.12 7.72 -5.60
C SER A 175 -14.12 7.29 -6.67
N LEU A 176 -13.71 6.39 -7.57
CA LEU A 176 -14.59 5.85 -8.61
C LEU A 176 -15.67 4.94 -8.02
N LEU A 177 -15.34 4.15 -7.01
CA LEU A 177 -16.29 3.29 -6.32
C LEU A 177 -17.38 4.12 -5.63
N VAL A 178 -17.00 5.17 -4.89
CA VAL A 178 -17.94 6.10 -4.24
C VAL A 178 -18.88 6.71 -5.27
N SER A 179 -18.34 7.26 -6.37
CA SER A 179 -19.13 7.82 -7.47
C SER A 179 -20.12 6.81 -8.04
N SER A 180 -19.66 5.61 -8.40
CA SER A 180 -20.51 4.59 -9.06
C SER A 180 -21.61 3.99 -8.17
N MET A 181 -21.42 4.00 -6.85
CA MET A 181 -22.39 3.45 -5.90
C MET A 181 -23.36 4.51 -5.40
N LEU A 182 -22.87 5.71 -5.04
CA LEU A 182 -23.68 6.74 -4.42
C LEU A 182 -24.52 7.53 -5.43
N GLN A 183 -24.05 7.68 -6.69
CA GLN A 183 -24.86 8.31 -7.75
C GLN A 183 -26.16 7.57 -8.05
N LYS A 184 -26.21 6.26 -7.77
CA LYS A 184 -27.43 5.46 -7.94
C LYS A 184 -28.51 5.80 -6.91
N LEU A 185 -28.13 6.41 -5.79
CA LEU A 185 -29.04 6.80 -4.71
C LEU A 185 -29.46 8.27 -4.84
N ILE A 186 -28.49 9.16 -5.09
CA ILE A 186 -28.72 10.60 -5.23
C ILE A 186 -27.89 11.07 -6.42
N ASP A 187 -28.55 11.70 -7.40
CA ASP A 187 -27.86 12.31 -8.52
C ASP A 187 -27.21 13.63 -8.06
N PRO A 188 -25.86 13.77 -8.14
CA PRO A 188 -25.14 14.96 -7.71
C PRO A 188 -25.57 16.25 -8.43
N GLU A 189 -26.15 16.15 -9.63
CA GLU A 189 -26.64 17.31 -10.39
C GLU A 189 -27.98 17.85 -9.82
N THR A 190 -28.79 16.97 -9.22
CA THR A 190 -30.12 17.32 -8.71
C THR A 190 -30.10 17.80 -7.25
N ASP A 191 -29.30 17.15 -6.40
CA ASP A 191 -29.12 17.54 -5.01
C ASP A 191 -27.65 17.38 -4.57
N PRO A 192 -26.81 18.39 -4.83
CA PRO A 192 -25.40 18.35 -4.47
C PRO A 192 -25.18 18.34 -2.95
N LEU A 193 -26.12 18.87 -2.15
CA LEU A 193 -26.00 18.88 -0.69
C LEU A 193 -26.34 17.50 -0.11
N GLY A 194 -27.39 16.84 -0.62
CA GLY A 194 -27.73 15.47 -0.27
C GLY A 194 -26.62 14.49 -0.60
N TYR A 195 -26.03 14.61 -1.80
CA TYR A 195 -24.89 13.77 -2.20
C TYR A 195 -23.68 13.92 -1.26
N LYS A 196 -23.30 15.16 -0.91
CA LYS A 196 -22.20 15.41 0.04
C LYS A 196 -22.46 14.80 1.41
N LYS A 197 -23.68 14.95 1.94
CA LYS A 197 -24.08 14.34 3.22
C LYS A 197 -24.02 12.82 3.17
N LEU A 198 -24.47 12.23 2.07
CA LEU A 198 -24.42 10.77 1.86
C LEU A 198 -22.97 10.27 1.86
N VAL A 199 -22.08 10.90 1.07
CA VAL A 199 -20.65 10.55 1.02
C VAL A 199 -19.99 10.62 2.39
N LEU A 200 -20.22 11.70 3.15
CA LEU A 200 -19.66 11.88 4.49
C LEU A 200 -20.17 10.81 5.45
N THR A 201 -21.46 10.49 5.38
CA THR A 201 -22.08 9.44 6.22
C THR A 201 -21.51 8.06 5.88
N THR A 202 -21.39 7.71 4.59
CA THR A 202 -20.79 6.45 4.16
C THR A 202 -19.33 6.36 4.58
N THR A 203 -18.56 7.45 4.48
CA THR A 203 -17.16 7.49 4.90
C THR A 203 -17.03 7.33 6.41
N PHE A 204 -17.92 7.93 7.18
CA PHE A 204 -17.98 7.76 8.64
C PHE A 204 -18.25 6.30 9.02
N PHE A 205 -19.25 5.65 8.39
CA PHE A 205 -19.51 4.23 8.62
C PHE A 205 -18.35 3.34 8.18
N ALA A 206 -17.71 3.63 7.04
CA ALA A 206 -16.51 2.90 6.60
C ALA A 206 -15.39 3.00 7.65
N GLY A 207 -15.20 4.18 8.26
CA GLY A 207 -14.28 4.39 9.37
C GLY A 207 -14.65 3.56 10.61
N ILE A 208 -15.94 3.48 10.97
CA ILE A 208 -16.41 2.62 12.06
C ILE A 208 -16.10 1.16 11.76
N PHE A 209 -16.43 0.65 10.57
CA PHE A 209 -16.12 -0.72 10.18
C PHE A 209 -14.62 -1.02 10.22
N GLN A 210 -13.79 -0.10 9.71
CA GLN A 210 -12.33 -0.23 9.76
C GLN A 210 -11.82 -0.21 11.20
N ALA A 211 -12.37 0.63 12.07
CA ALA A 211 -12.06 0.64 13.49
C ALA A 211 -12.48 -0.66 14.19
N SER A 212 -13.68 -1.20 13.88
CA SER A 212 -14.14 -2.50 14.37
C SER A 212 -13.19 -3.62 13.95
N PHE A 213 -12.77 -3.65 12.69
CA PHE A 213 -11.78 -4.63 12.21
C PHE A 213 -10.43 -4.51 12.94
N GLY A 214 -9.99 -3.28 13.24
CA GLY A 214 -8.81 -3.03 14.06
C GLY A 214 -8.96 -3.52 15.51
N ILE A 215 -10.11 -3.28 16.15
CA ILE A 215 -10.41 -3.68 17.53
C ILE A 215 -10.47 -5.21 17.66
N PHE A 216 -11.19 -5.88 16.75
CA PHE A 216 -11.27 -7.33 16.67
C PHE A 216 -10.00 -7.98 16.10
N ARG A 217 -9.04 -7.17 15.63
CA ARG A 217 -7.76 -7.60 15.06
C ARG A 217 -7.94 -8.56 13.88
N LEU A 218 -8.90 -8.28 13.01
CA LEU A 218 -9.09 -9.01 11.75
C LEU A 218 -8.04 -8.64 10.69
N GLY A 219 -6.88 -8.09 11.08
CA GLY A 219 -5.77 -7.85 10.17
C GLY A 219 -5.28 -9.13 9.51
N PHE A 220 -5.40 -10.27 10.20
CA PHE A 220 -5.09 -11.60 9.66
C PHE A 220 -5.89 -11.91 8.39
N LEU A 221 -7.08 -11.32 8.21
CA LEU A 221 -7.93 -11.57 7.04
C LEU A 221 -7.29 -11.05 5.75
N VAL A 222 -6.42 -10.03 5.86
CA VAL A 222 -5.65 -9.52 4.72
C VAL A 222 -4.62 -10.55 4.26
N ASP A 223 -4.05 -11.33 5.19
CA ASP A 223 -3.08 -12.39 4.87
C ASP A 223 -3.73 -13.58 4.15
N PHE A 224 -5.06 -13.72 4.21
CA PHE A 224 -5.82 -14.71 3.45
C PHE A 224 -6.05 -14.32 1.99
N LEU A 225 -5.77 -13.07 1.61
CA LEU A 225 -5.88 -12.65 0.22
C LEU A 225 -4.71 -13.23 -0.58
N SER A 226 -5.02 -14.15 -1.51
CA SER A 226 -4.04 -14.70 -2.42
C SER A 226 -3.31 -13.60 -3.16
N HIS A 227 -1.99 -13.75 -3.31
CA HIS A 227 -1.16 -12.83 -4.08
C HIS A 227 -1.71 -12.61 -5.50
N ALA A 228 -2.22 -13.67 -6.15
CA ALA A 228 -2.83 -13.58 -7.47
C ALA A 228 -4.09 -12.70 -7.49
N ALA A 229 -4.90 -12.73 -6.43
CA ALA A 229 -6.11 -11.90 -6.33
C ALA A 229 -5.76 -10.41 -6.17
N ILE A 230 -4.74 -10.09 -5.36
CA ILE A 230 -4.27 -8.72 -5.18
C ILE A 230 -3.71 -8.17 -6.50
N VAL A 231 -2.87 -8.93 -7.20
CA VAL A 231 -2.30 -8.54 -8.49
C VAL A 231 -3.40 -8.38 -9.55
N GLY A 232 -4.37 -9.29 -9.60
CA GLY A 232 -5.52 -9.19 -10.50
C GLY A 232 -6.38 -7.95 -10.24
N PHE A 233 -6.67 -7.66 -8.98
CA PHE A 233 -7.39 -6.44 -8.58
C PHE A 233 -6.62 -5.17 -8.96
N MET A 234 -5.30 -5.13 -8.72
CA MET A 234 -4.45 -4.01 -9.12
C MET A 234 -4.43 -3.81 -10.64
N GLY A 235 -4.35 -4.90 -11.42
CA GLY A 235 -4.42 -4.85 -12.88
C GLY A 235 -5.76 -4.29 -13.37
N GLY A 236 -6.87 -4.77 -12.81
CA GLY A 236 -8.21 -4.24 -13.10
C GLY A 236 -8.35 -2.76 -12.74
N ALA A 237 -7.90 -2.38 -11.55
CA ALA A 237 -7.87 -0.98 -11.11
C ALA A 237 -7.05 -0.09 -12.06
N ALA A 238 -5.87 -0.55 -12.51
CA ALA A 238 -5.04 0.19 -13.45
C ALA A 238 -5.74 0.42 -14.80
N ILE A 239 -6.44 -0.59 -15.33
CA ILE A 239 -7.24 -0.45 -16.56
C ILE A 239 -8.35 0.58 -16.36
N VAL A 240 -9.10 0.50 -15.26
CA VAL A 240 -10.20 1.43 -14.95
C VAL A 240 -9.70 2.86 -14.82
N ILE A 241 -8.58 3.06 -14.13
CA ILE A 241 -7.95 4.38 -13.98
C ILE A 241 -7.48 4.89 -15.37
N GLY A 242 -6.83 4.04 -16.16
CA GLY A 242 -6.37 4.40 -17.51
C GLY A 242 -7.51 4.86 -18.41
N LEU A 243 -8.64 4.14 -18.41
CA LEU A 243 -9.85 4.53 -19.14
C LEU A 243 -10.42 5.87 -18.66
N GLN A 244 -10.34 6.14 -17.35
CA GLN A 244 -10.81 7.40 -16.79
C GLN A 244 -9.91 8.58 -17.18
N GLN A 245 -8.59 8.38 -17.28
CA GLN A 245 -7.65 9.41 -17.76
C GLN A 245 -7.84 9.69 -19.27
N LEU A 246 -8.24 8.68 -20.05
CA LEU A 246 -8.50 8.84 -21.48
C LEU A 246 -9.65 9.83 -21.76
N LYS A 247 -10.64 9.93 -20.87
CA LYS A 247 -11.69 10.96 -20.95
C LYS A 247 -11.11 12.38 -20.92
N GLY A 248 -10.17 12.63 -20.00
CA GLY A 248 -9.49 13.91 -19.88
C GLY A 248 -8.61 14.21 -21.10
N LEU A 249 -7.92 13.18 -21.62
CA LEU A 249 -7.04 13.31 -22.78
C LEU A 249 -7.77 13.68 -24.08
N LEU A 250 -8.96 13.08 -24.30
CA LEU A 250 -9.75 13.30 -25.51
C LEU A 250 -10.56 14.61 -25.48
N GLY A 251 -10.57 15.34 -24.37
CA GLY A 251 -11.15 16.69 -24.30
C GLY A 251 -12.66 16.74 -24.53
N ILE A 252 -13.38 15.65 -24.27
CA ILE A 252 -14.82 15.59 -24.54
C ILE A 252 -15.56 16.30 -23.40
N THR A 253 -16.00 17.52 -23.70
CA THR A 253 -16.63 18.46 -22.75
C THR A 253 -18.07 18.08 -22.39
N ASN A 254 -18.70 17.19 -23.15
CA ASN A 254 -20.07 16.70 -22.90
C ASN A 254 -20.06 15.19 -22.73
N PHE A 255 -19.73 14.71 -21.53
CA PHE A 255 -19.96 13.32 -21.18
C PHE A 255 -21.07 13.15 -20.15
N THR A 256 -22.01 12.29 -20.56
CA THR A 256 -23.12 11.73 -19.80
C THR A 256 -22.72 11.31 -18.39
N THR A 257 -23.65 11.52 -17.46
CA THR A 257 -23.61 11.37 -16.00
C THR A 257 -23.18 10.00 -15.45
N ASN A 258 -22.85 9.02 -16.30
CA ASN A 258 -22.61 7.64 -15.88
C ASN A 258 -21.12 7.30 -15.77
N THR A 259 -20.75 6.73 -14.62
CA THR A 259 -19.37 6.32 -14.28
C THR A 259 -19.03 4.90 -14.79
N ASP A 260 -19.89 4.27 -15.60
CA ASP A 260 -19.74 2.87 -16.00
C ASP A 260 -18.65 2.66 -17.06
N ILE A 261 -17.69 1.76 -16.81
CA ILE A 261 -16.57 1.40 -17.69
C ILE A 261 -17.03 1.11 -19.12
N VAL A 262 -18.16 0.40 -19.27
CA VAL A 262 -18.72 0.05 -20.58
C VAL A 262 -19.29 1.28 -21.30
N SER A 263 -19.87 2.22 -20.55
CA SER A 263 -20.31 3.51 -21.10
C SER A 263 -19.11 4.34 -21.53
N VAL A 264 -18.01 4.35 -20.76
CA VAL A 264 -16.74 5.02 -21.09
C VAL A 264 -16.13 4.45 -22.37
N LEU A 265 -16.08 3.13 -22.49
CA LEU A 265 -15.47 2.49 -23.65
C LEU A 265 -16.29 2.73 -24.91
N ARG A 266 -17.64 2.67 -24.83
CA ARG A 266 -18.53 3.05 -25.94
C ARG A 266 -18.42 4.54 -26.30
N ALA A 267 -18.30 5.38 -25.30
CA ALA A 267 -18.08 6.82 -25.43
C ALA A 267 -16.79 7.13 -26.19
N VAL A 268 -15.66 6.56 -25.75
CA VAL A 268 -14.35 6.68 -26.40
C VAL A 268 -14.42 6.17 -27.84
N TRP A 269 -15.06 5.01 -28.07
CA TRP A 269 -15.21 4.44 -29.41
C TRP A 269 -15.98 5.37 -30.37
N ARG A 270 -17.10 5.95 -29.90
CA ARG A 270 -17.91 6.89 -30.70
C ARG A 270 -17.19 8.23 -30.91
N SER A 271 -16.53 8.75 -29.89
CA SER A 271 -15.80 10.02 -29.98
C SER A 271 -14.57 9.94 -30.88
N CYS A 272 -13.92 8.77 -30.97
CA CYS A 272 -12.84 8.52 -31.93
C CYS A 272 -13.29 8.68 -33.39
N HIS A 273 -14.59 8.48 -33.69
CA HIS A 273 -15.12 8.59 -35.05
C HIS A 273 -15.74 9.95 -35.39
N GLN A 274 -16.28 10.70 -34.43
CA GLN A 274 -17.13 11.86 -34.75
C GLN A 274 -16.62 13.22 -34.25
N GLN A 275 -15.95 13.28 -33.10
CA GLN A 275 -15.64 14.58 -32.45
C GLN A 275 -14.40 14.45 -31.55
N TRP A 276 -13.23 14.70 -32.12
CA TRP A 276 -11.96 14.74 -31.39
C TRP A 276 -11.24 16.06 -31.69
N SER A 277 -10.80 16.75 -30.64
CA SER A 277 -9.96 17.94 -30.76
C SER A 277 -8.50 17.50 -30.88
N PRO A 278 -7.87 17.59 -32.07
CA PRO A 278 -6.50 17.10 -32.26
C PRO A 278 -5.48 17.79 -31.34
N HIS A 279 -5.74 19.05 -30.97
CA HIS A 279 -4.86 19.84 -30.11
C HIS A 279 -4.72 19.28 -28.69
N THR A 280 -5.82 18.89 -28.03
CA THR A 280 -5.77 18.33 -26.66
C THR A 280 -5.10 16.97 -26.64
N PHE A 281 -5.33 16.17 -27.67
CA PHE A 281 -4.72 14.86 -27.83
C PHE A 281 -3.20 14.97 -28.03
N ILE A 282 -2.73 15.83 -28.92
CA ILE A 282 -1.30 16.06 -29.16
C ILE A 282 -0.62 16.57 -27.88
N LEU A 283 -1.25 17.53 -27.19
CA LEU A 283 -0.71 18.12 -25.97
C LEU A 283 -0.57 17.08 -24.85
N GLY A 284 -1.59 16.25 -24.62
CA GLY A 284 -1.51 15.21 -23.61
C GLY A 284 -0.58 14.06 -23.98
N CYS A 285 -0.49 13.67 -25.26
CA CYS A 285 0.50 12.69 -25.71
C CYS A 285 1.94 13.20 -25.55
N SER A 286 2.20 14.46 -25.91
CA SER A 286 3.50 15.11 -25.71
C SER A 286 3.89 15.14 -24.24
N PHE A 287 2.96 15.52 -23.36
CA PHE A 287 3.17 15.54 -21.91
C PHE A 287 3.40 14.15 -21.33
N LEU A 288 2.65 13.14 -21.79
CA LEU A 288 2.83 11.75 -21.39
C LEU A 288 4.22 11.23 -21.80
N SER A 289 4.63 11.49 -23.05
CA SER A 289 5.96 11.14 -23.54
C SER A 289 7.04 11.82 -22.69
N PHE A 290 6.88 13.10 -22.36
CA PHE A 290 7.80 13.82 -21.49
C PHE A 290 7.92 13.14 -20.10
N ILE A 291 6.80 12.83 -19.44
CA ILE A 291 6.78 12.16 -18.13
C ILE A 291 7.37 10.74 -18.19
N LEU A 292 7.26 10.01 -19.30
CA LEU A 292 7.86 8.68 -19.44
C LEU A 292 9.38 8.77 -19.72
N ILE A 293 9.82 9.82 -20.40
CA ILE A 293 11.24 10.06 -20.72
C ILE A 293 12.02 10.51 -19.49
N THR A 294 11.47 11.39 -18.64
CA THR A 294 12.21 11.94 -17.48
C THR A 294 12.76 10.85 -16.52
N PRO A 295 11.95 9.86 -16.06
CA PRO A 295 12.42 8.81 -15.16
C PRO A 295 13.33 7.80 -15.85
N SER A 296 13.11 7.52 -17.14
CA SER A 296 13.96 6.57 -17.89
C SER A 296 15.35 7.15 -18.13
N SER A 297 15.46 8.46 -18.39
CA SER A 297 16.74 9.16 -18.47
C SER A 297 17.46 9.19 -17.12
N GLY A 298 16.74 9.43 -16.02
CA GLY A 298 17.31 9.40 -14.67
C GLY A 298 17.86 8.02 -14.25
N ARG A 299 17.21 6.92 -14.66
CA ARG A 299 17.71 5.55 -14.42
C ARG A 299 18.95 5.24 -15.25
N ARG A 300 19.02 5.71 -16.50
CA ARG A 300 20.21 5.56 -17.35
C ARG A 300 21.41 6.35 -16.82
N THR A 301 21.21 7.56 -16.31
CA THR A 301 22.28 8.36 -15.70
C THR A 301 22.83 7.73 -14.42
N LYS A 302 22.00 7.07 -13.59
CA LYS A 302 22.49 6.30 -12.41
C LYS A 302 23.31 5.07 -12.78
N SER A 303 23.15 4.52 -13.98
CA SER A 303 24.03 3.46 -14.48
C SER A 303 25.36 3.99 -15.04
N CYS A 304 25.41 5.26 -15.47
CA CYS A 304 26.65 5.95 -15.89
C CYS A 304 27.41 6.59 -14.72
N PHE A 305 26.71 7.07 -13.70
CA PHE A 305 27.28 7.52 -12.44
C PHE A 305 27.15 6.41 -11.42
N GLY A 306 28.16 5.54 -11.35
CA GLY A 306 28.24 4.43 -10.39
C GLY A 306 28.16 4.91 -8.94
N TYR A 307 26.94 5.07 -8.45
CA TYR A 307 26.66 5.18 -7.02
C TYR A 307 26.16 3.82 -6.54
N GLN A 308 27.13 2.99 -6.11
CA GLN A 308 26.88 2.03 -5.03
C GLN A 308 26.62 2.85 -3.76
N GLN A 309 25.39 2.80 -3.26
CA GLN A 309 25.09 2.80 -1.83
C GLN A 309 23.84 1.96 -1.60
#